data_AF-A0A519SXW2-F1
#
_entry.id   AF-A0A519SXW2-F1
#
_cell.length_a   1.000
_cell.length_b   1.000
_cell.length_c   1.000
_cell.angle_alpha   90.00
_cell.angle_beta   90.00
_cell.angle_gamma   90.00
#
_symmetry.space_group_name_H-M   'P 1'
#
loop_
_entity.id
_entity.type
_entity.pdbx_description
1 polymer ?
#
loop_
_entity_poly.entity_id
_entity_poly.type
_entity_poly.pdbx_seq_one_letter_code
_entity_poly.pdbx_strand_id
1 'polypeptide(L)'
;MPTPIASLLAELEAGGQLPPAQAAAIAEAERTRPFSLHYELRALLYLGITLLVGGVGVLIYQHIDSIGHGVIIGAIALTMSASFAYAVRHLGPFTWGEAPRTSIAADYLLVLSCLLFLVLEGYLQVQYQLFGTSYGLATVLPAGLFFGLAYRFDHRGVLSMAITALAAWVGVSVAPLELFSNSDFLWHALSLPALLLGVGLVAAGLASELLNRKRHFAFTYLSLGSNVALLAAMNLLFDAGKGQGFGWLLLV
;
A
#
# COMPACT_ATOMS: atom_id res chain seq x y z
N MET A 1 -24.54 -34.07 7.57
CA MET A 1 -24.23 -34.27 6.14
C MET A 1 -22.77 -34.71 6.05
N PRO A 2 -22.42 -35.75 5.30
CA PRO A 2 -21.02 -36.10 5.06
C PRO A 2 -20.31 -34.89 4.44
N THR A 3 -19.07 -34.63 4.87
CA THR A 3 -18.26 -33.60 4.23
C THR A 3 -18.02 -33.99 2.76
N PRO A 4 -17.94 -33.03 1.83
CA PRO A 4 -17.73 -33.35 0.41
C PRO A 4 -16.48 -34.20 0.14
N ILE A 5 -15.48 -34.13 1.03
CA ILE A 5 -14.27 -34.97 0.98
C ILE A 5 -14.58 -36.43 1.34
N ALA A 6 -15.48 -36.69 2.31
CA ALA A 6 -15.84 -38.04 2.71
C ALA A 6 -16.61 -38.80 1.61
N SER A 7 -17.45 -38.10 0.84
CA SER A 7 -18.12 -38.70 -0.33
C SER A 7 -17.16 -38.99 -1.48
N LEU A 8 -16.17 -38.10 -1.71
CA LEU A 8 -15.15 -38.31 -2.74
C LEU A 8 -14.22 -39.49 -2.42
N LEU A 9 -13.83 -39.64 -1.15
CA LEU A 9 -13.01 -40.79 -0.74
C LEU A 9 -13.77 -42.12 -0.91
N ALA A 10 -15.08 -42.14 -0.60
CA ALA A 10 -15.92 -43.31 -0.79
C ALA A 10 -16.12 -43.67 -2.27
N GLU A 11 -16.26 -42.68 -3.16
CA GLU A 11 -16.32 -42.91 -4.62
C GLU A 11 -15.00 -43.45 -5.18
N LEU A 12 -13.86 -42.93 -4.73
CA LEU A 12 -12.54 -43.36 -5.18
C LEU A 12 -12.17 -44.76 -4.68
N GLU A 13 -12.65 -45.13 -3.49
CA GLU A 13 -12.54 -46.49 -2.94
C GLU A 13 -13.45 -47.47 -3.68
N ALA A 14 -14.71 -47.08 -3.95
CA ALA A 14 -15.65 -47.88 -4.75
C ALA A 14 -15.19 -48.07 -6.21
N GLY A 15 -14.47 -47.09 -6.77
CA GLY A 15 -13.85 -47.16 -8.09
C GLY A 15 -12.56 -47.97 -8.15
N GLY A 16 -12.07 -48.52 -7.04
CA GLY A 16 -10.84 -49.30 -6.95
C GLY A 16 -9.56 -48.48 -7.19
N GLN A 17 -9.65 -47.15 -7.21
CA GLN A 17 -8.53 -46.24 -7.47
C GLN A 17 -7.75 -45.90 -6.20
N LEU A 18 -8.35 -46.13 -5.03
CA LEU A 18 -7.72 -45.92 -3.73
C LEU A 18 -7.87 -47.16 -2.82
N PRO A 19 -6.77 -47.70 -2.27
CA PRO A 19 -6.84 -48.73 -1.23
C PRO A 19 -7.52 -48.20 0.05
N PRO A 20 -8.29 -49.03 0.77
CA PRO A 20 -9.01 -48.64 1.99
C PRO A 20 -8.08 -48.07 3.08
N ALA A 21 -6.85 -48.59 3.17
CA ALA A 21 -5.85 -48.10 4.12
C ALA A 21 -5.37 -46.67 3.80
N GLN A 22 -5.26 -46.30 2.51
CA GLN A 22 -4.91 -44.94 2.10
C GLN A 22 -6.09 -43.98 2.28
N ALA A 23 -7.32 -44.42 1.98
CA ALA A 23 -8.52 -43.61 2.22
C ALA A 23 -8.67 -43.25 3.70
N ALA A 24 -8.47 -44.21 4.60
CA ALA A 24 -8.49 -43.98 6.05
C ALA A 24 -7.36 -43.03 6.51
N ALA A 25 -6.14 -43.18 5.98
CA ALA A 25 -5.02 -42.30 6.30
C ALA A 25 -5.25 -40.84 5.85
N ILE A 26 -5.83 -40.64 4.67
CA ILE A 26 -6.17 -39.30 4.15
C ILE A 26 -7.31 -38.69 4.96
N ALA A 27 -8.33 -39.48 5.32
CA ALA A 27 -9.43 -39.00 6.16
C ALA A 27 -8.95 -38.52 7.55
N GLU A 28 -7.98 -39.22 8.15
CA GLU A 28 -7.39 -38.84 9.43
C GLU A 28 -6.48 -37.61 9.31
N ALA A 29 -5.67 -37.54 8.25
CA ALA A 29 -4.83 -36.38 7.97
C ALA A 29 -5.68 -35.10 7.78
N GLU A 30 -6.82 -35.20 7.09
CA GLU A 30 -7.66 -34.02 6.85
C GLU A 30 -8.53 -33.64 8.05
N ARG A 31 -8.84 -34.59 8.94
CA ARG A 31 -9.42 -34.30 10.26
C ARG A 31 -8.47 -33.56 11.20
N THR A 32 -7.18 -33.86 11.10
CA THR A 32 -6.14 -33.29 11.98
C THR A 32 -5.46 -32.07 11.37
N ARG A 33 -5.79 -31.72 10.11
CA ARG A 33 -5.19 -30.59 9.40
C ARG A 33 -5.53 -29.28 10.12
N PRO A 34 -4.53 -28.54 10.64
CA PRO A 34 -4.79 -27.28 11.29
C PRO A 34 -5.29 -26.26 10.25
N PHE A 35 -6.39 -25.60 10.57
CA PHE A 35 -6.95 -24.55 9.75
C PHE A 35 -6.02 -23.32 9.80
N SER A 36 -5.58 -22.83 8.63
CA SER A 36 -4.70 -21.67 8.56
C SER A 36 -5.51 -20.39 8.69
N LEU A 37 -5.47 -19.78 9.88
CA LEU A 37 -6.05 -18.45 10.16
C LEU A 37 -5.22 -17.29 9.58
N HIS A 38 -4.18 -17.58 8.80
CA HIS A 38 -3.23 -16.56 8.33
C HIS A 38 -3.92 -15.42 7.57
N TYR A 39 -4.82 -15.74 6.65
CA TYR A 39 -5.54 -14.74 5.86
C TYR A 39 -6.57 -13.97 6.69
N GLU A 40 -7.23 -14.63 7.64
CA GLU A 40 -8.24 -14.00 8.50
C GLU A 40 -7.60 -13.01 9.47
N LEU A 41 -6.51 -13.42 10.14
CA LEU A 41 -5.73 -12.55 11.02
C LEU A 41 -5.16 -11.36 10.26
N ARG A 42 -4.66 -11.59 9.05
CA ARG A 42 -4.14 -10.55 8.16
C ARG A 42 -5.22 -9.54 7.75
N ALA A 43 -6.40 -10.01 7.38
CA ALA A 43 -7.53 -9.16 7.03
C ALA A 43 -8.00 -8.33 8.22
N LEU A 44 -8.18 -8.95 9.39
CA LEU A 44 -8.57 -8.26 10.62
C LEU A 44 -7.54 -7.23 11.05
N LEU A 45 -6.25 -7.50 10.88
CA LEU A 45 -5.20 -6.58 11.26
C LEU A 45 -5.13 -5.35 10.33
N TYR A 46 -5.24 -5.54 9.01
CA TYR A 46 -5.33 -4.40 8.08
C TYR A 46 -6.60 -3.59 8.30
N LEU A 47 -7.73 -4.27 8.50
CA LEU A 47 -9.00 -3.61 8.79
C LEU A 47 -8.89 -2.82 10.10
N GLY A 48 -8.36 -3.42 11.15
CA GLY A 48 -8.16 -2.79 12.45
C GLY A 48 -7.25 -1.56 12.38
N ILE A 49 -6.13 -1.63 11.67
CA ILE A 49 -5.23 -0.48 11.46
C ILE A 49 -5.96 0.63 10.71
N THR A 50 -6.69 0.30 9.64
CA THR A 50 -7.43 1.28 8.84
C THR A 50 -8.54 1.94 9.66
N LEU A 51 -9.30 1.15 10.42
CA LEU A 51 -10.36 1.64 11.28
C LEU A 51 -9.82 2.49 12.43
N LEU A 52 -8.67 2.11 12.99
CA LEU A 52 -8.00 2.85 14.05
C LEU A 52 -7.49 4.20 13.53
N VAL A 53 -6.78 4.22 12.40
CA VAL A 53 -6.28 5.47 11.79
C VAL A 53 -7.45 6.37 11.36
N GLY A 54 -8.47 5.80 10.72
CA GLY A 54 -9.68 6.53 10.32
C GLY A 54 -10.47 7.06 11.54
N GLY A 55 -10.65 6.24 12.57
CA GLY A 55 -11.33 6.62 13.81
C GLY A 55 -10.59 7.70 14.57
N VAL A 56 -9.26 7.61 14.67
CA VAL A 56 -8.42 8.69 15.22
C VAL A 56 -8.60 9.98 14.40
N GLY A 57 -8.58 9.89 13.06
CA GLY A 57 -8.81 11.05 12.19
C GLY A 57 -10.17 11.72 12.43
N VAL A 58 -11.25 10.95 12.53
CA VAL A 58 -12.61 11.47 12.82
C VAL A 58 -12.69 12.07 14.22
N LEU A 59 -12.14 11.40 15.23
CA LEU A 59 -12.14 11.88 16.61
C LEU A 59 -11.44 13.24 16.71
N ILE A 60 -10.28 13.35 16.06
CA ILE A 60 -9.51 14.60 15.96
C ILE A 60 -10.36 15.68 15.29
N TYR A 61 -10.94 15.39 14.12
CA TYR A 61 -11.74 16.36 13.37
C TYR A 61 -12.91 16.92 14.19
N GLN A 62 -13.59 16.06 14.97
CA GLN A 62 -14.77 16.47 15.76
C GLN A 62 -14.42 17.16 17.09
N HIS A 63 -13.28 16.84 17.69
CA HIS A 63 -12.96 17.28 19.06
C HIS A 63 -11.73 18.18 19.16
N ILE A 64 -11.22 18.69 18.03
CA ILE A 64 -10.04 19.56 17.99
C ILE A 64 -10.17 20.80 18.89
N ASP A 65 -11.38 21.36 19.00
CA ASP A 65 -11.66 22.55 19.81
C ASP A 65 -11.80 22.26 21.31
N SER A 66 -12.05 21.00 21.70
CA SER A 66 -12.29 20.59 23.09
C SER A 66 -11.10 19.86 23.71
N ILE A 67 -10.36 19.09 22.93
CA ILE A 67 -9.14 18.39 23.32
C ILE A 67 -7.98 19.27 22.88
N GLY A 68 -7.24 19.85 23.83
CA GLY A 68 -6.11 20.71 23.50
C GLY A 68 -5.16 20.07 22.48
N HIS A 69 -4.84 20.79 21.41
CA HIS A 69 -3.99 20.34 20.29
C HIS A 69 -2.72 19.61 20.73
N GLY A 70 -2.07 20.07 21.81
CA GLY A 70 -0.88 19.44 22.37
C GLY A 70 -1.10 18.01 22.88
N VAL A 71 -2.29 17.70 23.41
CA VAL A 71 -2.66 16.34 23.85
C VAL A 71 -2.82 15.41 22.65
N ILE A 72 -3.49 15.89 21.59
CA ILE A 72 -3.67 15.13 20.34
C ILE A 72 -2.31 14.82 19.72
N ILE A 73 -1.49 15.85 19.53
CA ILE A 73 -0.13 15.71 18.99
C ILE A 73 0.69 14.75 19.85
N GLY A 74 0.65 14.92 21.17
CA GLY A 74 1.36 14.05 22.11
C GLY A 74 0.95 12.59 22.01
N ALA A 75 -0.35 12.31 21.92
CA ALA A 75 -0.88 10.96 21.80
C ALA A 75 -0.48 10.29 20.47
N ILE A 76 -0.60 11.00 19.35
CA ILE A 76 -0.19 10.50 18.03
C ILE A 76 1.32 10.26 18.02
N ALA A 77 2.12 11.24 18.45
CA ALA A 77 3.57 11.13 18.47
C ALA A 77 4.06 10.00 19.38
N LEU A 78 3.44 9.80 20.55
CA LEU A 78 3.78 8.72 21.46
C LEU A 78 3.45 7.35 20.86
N THR A 79 2.25 7.19 20.29
CA THR A 79 1.83 5.93 19.67
C THR A 79 2.66 5.60 18.44
N MET A 80 2.95 6.61 17.61
CA MET A 80 3.86 6.52 16.46
C MET A 80 5.26 6.09 16.91
N SER A 81 5.82 6.75 17.93
CA SER A 81 7.17 6.45 18.41
C SER A 81 7.26 5.07 19.05
N ALA A 82 6.24 4.65 19.82
CA ALA A 82 6.19 3.32 20.43
C ALA A 82 6.11 2.21 19.38
N SER A 83 5.22 2.35 18.40
CA SER A 83 5.07 1.39 17.29
C SER A 83 6.32 1.33 16.42
N PHE A 84 6.91 2.49 16.09
CA PHE A 84 8.15 2.56 15.34
C PHE A 84 9.33 1.93 16.11
N ALA A 85 9.51 2.26 17.39
CA ALA A 85 10.58 1.69 18.21
C ALA A 85 10.47 0.16 18.33
N TYR A 86 9.26 -0.38 18.44
CA TYR A 86 9.03 -1.82 18.39
C TYR A 86 9.44 -2.40 17.03
N ALA A 87 9.01 -1.78 15.93
CA ALA A 87 9.36 -2.22 14.59
C ALA A 87 10.88 -2.26 14.37
N VAL A 88 11.61 -1.18 14.71
CA VAL A 88 13.07 -1.11 14.54
C VAL A 88 13.80 -2.18 15.35
N ARG A 89 13.32 -2.53 16.55
CA ARG A 89 13.94 -3.56 17.40
C ARG A 89 13.73 -4.99 16.89
N HIS A 90 12.64 -5.24 16.19
CA HIS A 90 12.26 -6.59 15.77
C HIS A 90 12.47 -6.88 14.28
N LEU A 91 12.70 -5.86 13.45
CA LEU A 91 12.97 -6.02 12.02
C LEU A 91 14.46 -6.23 11.73
N GLY A 92 14.75 -6.99 10.67
CA GLY A 92 16.11 -7.33 10.25
C GLY A 92 16.95 -6.13 9.78
N PRO A 93 18.29 -6.29 9.71
CA PRO A 93 19.17 -5.31 9.10
C PRO A 93 18.94 -5.20 7.58
N PHE A 94 19.45 -4.12 6.98
CA PHE A 94 19.39 -3.93 5.54
C PHE A 94 20.15 -5.03 4.80
N THR A 95 19.53 -5.57 3.75
CA THR A 95 20.13 -6.54 2.83
C THR A 95 19.76 -6.14 1.40
N TRP A 96 20.52 -6.57 0.38
CA TRP A 96 20.13 -6.36 -1.03
C TRP A 96 19.20 -7.45 -1.57
N GLY A 97 19.16 -8.61 -0.89
CA GLY A 97 18.19 -9.68 -1.13
C GLY A 97 16.89 -9.50 -0.33
N GLU A 98 16.04 -10.53 -0.33
CA GLU A 98 14.85 -10.58 0.51
C GLU A 98 15.29 -10.90 1.95
N ALA A 99 15.00 -9.98 2.88
CA ALA A 99 15.28 -10.19 4.29
C ALA A 99 14.30 -11.25 4.84
N PRO A 100 14.76 -12.21 5.66
CA PRO A 100 13.86 -13.15 6.29
C PRO A 100 12.88 -12.39 7.20
N ARG A 101 11.58 -12.68 7.06
CA ARG A 101 10.57 -12.09 7.95
C ARG A 101 10.79 -12.59 9.37
N THR A 102 11.11 -11.67 10.26
CA THR A 102 11.36 -11.94 11.68
C THR A 102 10.10 -11.86 12.53
N SER A 103 9.20 -10.92 12.23
CA SER A 103 7.96 -10.73 12.98
C SER A 103 6.87 -10.09 12.14
N ILE A 104 5.72 -10.77 12.06
CA ILE A 104 4.53 -10.24 11.38
C ILE A 104 4.07 -8.95 12.10
N ALA A 105 4.00 -8.95 13.43
CA ALA A 105 3.55 -7.77 14.18
C ALA A 105 4.44 -6.54 13.93
N ALA A 106 5.76 -6.74 13.77
CA ALA A 106 6.69 -5.65 13.50
C ALA A 106 6.46 -5.01 12.11
N ASP A 107 6.15 -5.82 11.08
CA ASP A 107 5.77 -5.33 9.74
C ASP A 107 4.56 -4.39 9.80
N TYR A 108 3.52 -4.79 10.53
CA TYR A 108 2.29 -4.01 10.66
C TYR A 108 2.44 -2.77 11.54
N LEU A 109 3.25 -2.84 12.60
CA LEU A 109 3.56 -1.68 13.44
C LEU A 109 4.40 -0.66 12.68
N LEU A 110 5.27 -1.08 11.76
CA LEU A 110 5.96 -0.18 10.85
C LEU A 110 4.96 0.58 9.97
N VAL A 111 4.01 -0.13 9.35
CA VAL A 111 2.94 0.50 8.55
C VAL A 111 2.11 1.46 9.39
N LEU A 112 1.70 1.05 10.59
CA LEU A 112 0.95 1.90 11.52
C LEU A 112 1.73 3.18 11.84
N SER A 113 3.03 3.07 12.12
CA SER A 113 3.86 4.25 12.40
C SER A 113 3.97 5.19 11.20
N CYS A 114 4.06 4.66 9.97
CA CYS A 114 4.05 5.48 8.75
C CYS A 114 2.69 6.18 8.55
N LEU A 115 1.58 5.51 8.84
CA LEU A 115 0.25 6.12 8.78
C LEU A 115 0.06 7.20 9.84
N LEU A 116 0.47 6.94 11.08
CA LEU A 116 0.41 7.93 12.15
C LEU A 116 1.33 9.12 11.87
N PHE A 117 2.46 8.92 11.20
CA PHE A 117 3.32 9.99 10.71
C PHE A 117 2.57 10.90 9.74
N LEU A 118 1.87 10.34 8.73
CA LEU A 118 1.05 11.13 7.80
C LEU A 118 -0.07 11.88 8.51
N VAL A 119 -0.72 11.26 9.50
CA VAL A 119 -1.76 11.94 10.30
C VAL A 119 -1.17 13.10 11.10
N LEU A 120 -0.02 12.89 11.75
CA LEU A 120 0.66 13.93 12.52
C LEU A 120 1.12 15.08 11.61
N GLU A 121 1.76 14.77 10.49
CA GLU A 121 2.21 15.73 9.50
C GLU A 121 1.03 16.55 8.96
N GLY A 122 -0.05 15.88 8.53
CA GLY A 122 -1.25 16.54 8.03
C GLY A 122 -1.89 17.45 9.07
N TYR A 123 -1.96 16.99 10.33
CA TYR A 123 -2.47 17.80 11.43
C TYR A 123 -1.62 19.04 11.68
N LEU A 124 -0.29 18.88 11.74
CA LEU A 124 0.64 19.99 11.94
C LEU A 124 0.59 20.97 10.76
N GLN A 125 0.43 20.48 9.54
CA GLN A 125 0.31 21.32 8.35
C GLN A 125 -1.00 22.12 8.35
N VAL A 126 -2.13 21.52 8.70
CA VAL A 126 -3.43 22.21 8.75
C VAL A 126 -3.46 23.24 9.89
N GLN A 127 -3.01 22.85 11.08
CA GLN A 127 -3.16 23.67 12.27
C GLN A 127 -2.08 24.75 12.40
N TYR A 128 -0.83 24.41 12.11
CA TYR A 128 0.32 25.27 12.37
C TYR A 128 1.02 25.75 11.10
N GLN A 129 0.53 25.35 9.92
CA GLN A 129 1.19 25.62 8.64
C GLN A 129 2.68 25.27 8.72
N LEU A 130 3.00 24.05 9.18
CA LEU A 130 4.37 23.61 9.44
C LEU A 130 5.32 23.87 8.25
N PHE A 131 4.84 23.68 7.02
CA PHE A 131 5.57 23.94 5.78
C PHE A 131 5.10 25.22 5.06
N GLY A 132 4.41 26.11 5.77
CA GLY A 132 3.81 27.32 5.22
C GLY A 132 2.86 27.02 4.07
N THR A 133 2.97 27.79 2.99
CA THR A 133 2.19 27.63 1.75
C THR A 133 2.76 26.54 0.82
N SER A 134 3.88 25.91 1.17
CA SER A 134 4.52 24.88 0.34
C SER A 134 3.95 23.48 0.62
N TYR A 135 2.72 23.25 0.18
CA TYR A 135 2.04 21.94 0.28
C TYR A 135 2.79 20.79 -0.41
N GLY A 136 3.66 21.11 -1.39
CA GLY A 136 4.53 20.10 -2.02
C GLY A 136 5.52 19.48 -1.04
N LEU A 137 6.05 20.23 -0.06
CA LEU A 137 6.97 19.68 0.93
C LEU A 137 6.28 18.66 1.85
N ALA A 138 5.01 18.89 2.16
CA ALA A 138 4.18 18.00 2.99
C ALA A 138 3.88 16.62 2.33
N THR A 139 4.30 16.41 1.09
CA THR A 139 4.14 15.15 0.36
C THR A 139 5.46 14.54 -0.07
N VAL A 140 6.48 15.35 -0.39
CA VAL A 140 7.85 14.87 -0.67
C VAL A 140 8.52 14.31 0.57
N LEU A 141 8.36 14.97 1.72
CA LEU A 141 8.99 14.55 2.95
C LEU A 141 8.59 13.11 3.34
N PRO A 142 7.28 12.77 3.43
CA PRO A 142 6.88 11.40 3.71
C PRO A 142 7.29 10.44 2.61
N ALA A 143 7.28 10.86 1.33
CA ALA A 143 7.75 10.01 0.23
C ALA A 143 9.22 9.59 0.43
N GLY A 144 10.12 10.55 0.67
CA GLY A 144 11.53 10.28 0.91
C GLY A 144 11.78 9.42 2.15
N LEU A 145 11.10 9.76 3.25
CA LEU A 145 11.18 8.98 4.50
C LEU A 145 10.73 7.53 4.27
N PHE A 146 9.59 7.32 3.62
CA PHE A 146 9.04 5.99 3.40
C PHE A 146 9.84 5.18 2.38
N PHE A 147 10.46 5.81 1.37
CA PHE A 147 11.43 5.10 0.52
C PHE A 147 12.62 4.60 1.34
N GLY A 148 13.17 5.44 2.21
CA GLY A 148 14.25 5.06 3.12
C GLY A 148 13.86 3.88 4.03
N LEU A 149 12.70 3.96 4.67
CA LEU A 149 12.19 2.90 5.55
C LEU A 149 11.86 1.62 4.78
N ALA A 150 11.26 1.73 3.60
CA ALA A 150 10.92 0.58 2.75
C ALA A 150 12.17 -0.20 2.36
N TYR A 151 13.22 0.47 1.91
CA TYR A 151 14.48 -0.19 1.56
C TYR A 151 15.20 -0.72 2.81
N ARG A 152 15.19 0.04 3.91
CA ARG A 152 15.85 -0.35 5.17
C ARG A 152 15.26 -1.59 5.82
N PHE A 153 13.93 -1.72 5.81
CA PHE A 153 13.17 -2.78 6.47
C PHE A 153 12.54 -3.80 5.53
N ASP A 154 12.80 -3.67 4.24
CA ASP A 154 12.34 -4.58 3.21
C ASP A 154 10.82 -4.70 3.06
N HIS A 155 10.10 -3.62 3.34
CA HIS A 155 8.65 -3.66 3.50
C HIS A 155 7.89 -3.13 2.26
N ARG A 156 7.29 -4.04 1.48
CA ARG A 156 6.54 -3.71 0.23
C ARG A 156 5.36 -2.76 0.47
N GLY A 157 4.69 -2.85 1.62
CA GLY A 157 3.57 -1.95 1.95
C GLY A 157 4.01 -0.51 2.25
N VAL A 158 5.23 -0.34 2.79
CA VAL A 158 5.78 1.00 3.05
C VAL A 158 6.29 1.59 1.73
N LEU A 159 6.84 0.74 0.86
CA LEU A 159 7.18 1.13 -0.51
C LEU A 159 5.96 1.65 -1.28
N SER A 160 4.81 0.98 -1.20
CA SER A 160 3.58 1.48 -1.83
C SER A 160 3.16 2.83 -1.27
N MET A 161 3.26 3.05 0.05
CA MET A 161 2.97 4.36 0.64
C MET A 161 3.93 5.45 0.15
N ALA A 162 5.22 5.13 0.00
CA ALA A 162 6.22 6.03 -0.56
C ALA A 162 5.89 6.45 -2.00
N ILE A 163 5.53 5.47 -2.84
CA ILE A 163 5.12 5.72 -4.23
C ILE A 163 3.83 6.56 -4.26
N THR A 164 2.84 6.27 -3.41
CA THR A 164 1.60 7.05 -3.34
C THR A 164 1.86 8.49 -2.91
N ALA A 165 2.72 8.72 -1.91
CA ALA A 165 3.10 10.06 -1.48
C ALA A 165 3.86 10.83 -2.59
N LEU A 166 4.76 10.14 -3.31
CA LEU A 166 5.46 10.71 -4.46
C LEU A 166 4.48 11.07 -5.60
N ALA A 167 3.50 10.22 -5.88
CA ALA A 167 2.48 10.47 -6.87
C ALA A 167 1.62 11.69 -6.49
N ALA A 168 1.23 11.79 -5.21
CA ALA A 168 0.53 12.96 -4.69
C ALA A 168 1.34 14.25 -4.88
N TRP A 169 2.65 14.22 -4.65
CA TRP A 169 3.53 15.36 -4.88
C TRP A 169 3.60 15.79 -6.35
N VAL A 170 3.69 14.83 -7.27
CA VAL A 170 3.75 15.09 -8.73
C VAL A 170 2.43 15.67 -9.28
N GLY A 171 1.39 15.77 -8.45
CA GLY A 171 0.09 16.30 -8.84
C GLY A 171 -0.92 15.23 -9.22
N VAL A 172 -0.60 13.95 -9.01
CA VAL A 172 -1.59 12.85 -9.01
C VAL A 172 -2.37 12.87 -7.69
N SER A 173 -2.85 14.06 -7.30
CA SER A 173 -3.69 14.27 -6.14
C SER A 173 -5.13 14.34 -6.63
N VAL A 174 -5.84 13.23 -6.49
CA VAL A 174 -7.24 13.16 -6.87
C VAL A 174 -8.07 13.47 -5.64
N ALA A 175 -8.63 14.67 -5.54
CA ALA A 175 -9.63 14.95 -4.54
C ALA A 175 -10.90 14.15 -4.91
N PRO A 176 -11.32 13.15 -4.12
CA PRO A 176 -12.41 12.25 -4.52
C PRO A 176 -13.73 13.00 -4.76
N LEU A 177 -13.94 14.10 -4.05
CA LEU A 177 -15.14 14.93 -4.19
C LEU A 177 -15.09 15.81 -5.45
N GLU A 178 -13.90 16.27 -5.86
CA GLU A 178 -13.76 17.09 -7.07
C GLU A 178 -13.86 16.28 -8.36
N LEU A 179 -13.55 14.99 -8.32
CA LEU A 179 -13.87 14.05 -9.41
C LEU A 179 -15.35 14.04 -9.77
N PHE A 180 -16.22 14.11 -8.76
CA PHE A 180 -17.67 14.03 -8.96
C PHE A 180 -18.30 15.40 -9.22
N SER A 181 -17.70 16.49 -8.73
CA SER A 181 -18.26 17.85 -8.88
C SER A 181 -17.69 18.64 -10.06
N ASN A 182 -16.45 18.40 -10.47
CA ASN A 182 -15.76 19.13 -11.54
C ASN A 182 -15.20 18.19 -12.61
N SER A 183 -15.93 18.07 -13.72
CA SER A 183 -15.51 17.28 -14.89
C SER A 183 -14.21 17.79 -15.55
N ASP A 184 -13.80 19.03 -15.25
CA ASP A 184 -12.60 19.67 -15.79
C ASP A 184 -11.31 19.37 -14.99
N PHE A 185 -11.43 18.85 -13.76
CA PHE A 185 -10.30 18.59 -12.86
C PHE A 185 -9.37 17.46 -13.35
N LEU A 186 -9.96 16.41 -13.92
CA LEU A 186 -9.19 15.28 -14.47
C LEU A 186 -8.19 15.72 -15.55
N TRP A 187 -8.56 16.73 -16.34
CA TRP A 187 -7.82 17.15 -17.53
C TRP A 187 -6.54 17.92 -17.19
N HIS A 188 -6.56 18.77 -16.16
CA HIS A 188 -5.39 19.59 -15.78
C HIS A 188 -4.46 18.90 -14.78
N ALA A 189 -4.97 17.98 -13.93
CA ALA A 189 -4.18 17.35 -12.87
C ALA A 189 -3.36 16.14 -13.33
N LEU A 190 -3.78 15.41 -14.39
CA LEU A 190 -3.08 14.22 -14.89
C LEU A 190 -2.24 14.54 -16.13
N SER A 191 -1.15 15.25 -15.91
CA SER A 191 -0.27 15.79 -16.94
C SER A 191 0.94 14.89 -17.25
N LEU A 192 1.76 15.29 -18.23
CA LEU A 192 3.03 14.66 -18.62
C LEU A 192 3.95 14.26 -17.44
N PRO A 193 4.07 15.02 -16.34
CA PRO A 193 4.80 14.59 -15.12
C PRO A 193 4.30 13.28 -14.51
N ALA A 194 2.99 13.04 -14.49
CA ALA A 194 2.41 11.79 -13.98
C ALA A 194 2.77 10.60 -14.89
N LEU A 195 2.77 10.82 -16.21
CA LEU A 195 3.21 9.81 -17.18
C LEU A 195 4.71 9.48 -16.99
N LEU A 196 5.56 10.51 -16.86
CA LEU A 196 6.99 10.35 -16.60
C LEU A 196 7.25 9.62 -15.28
N LEU A 197 6.48 9.94 -14.23
CA LEU A 197 6.55 9.22 -12.96
C LEU A 197 6.17 7.75 -13.14
N GLY A 198 5.04 7.45 -13.79
CA GLY A 198 4.59 6.09 -14.03
C GLY A 198 5.61 5.26 -14.81
N VAL A 199 6.14 5.82 -15.91
CA VAL A 199 7.20 5.19 -16.71
C VAL A 199 8.49 5.02 -15.90
N GLY A 200 8.87 6.03 -15.11
CA GLY A 200 10.05 5.97 -14.24
C GLY A 200 9.94 4.87 -13.18
N LEU A 201 8.75 4.68 -12.59
CA LEU A 201 8.49 3.60 -11.65
C LEU A 201 8.53 2.23 -12.32
N VAL A 202 7.98 2.09 -13.53
CA VAL A 202 8.10 0.85 -14.32
C VAL A 202 9.56 0.54 -14.62
N ALA A 203 10.34 1.55 -15.05
CA ALA A 203 11.77 1.40 -15.29
C ALA A 203 12.54 1.00 -14.01
N ALA A 204 12.19 1.57 -12.86
CA ALA A 204 12.76 1.18 -11.57
C ALA A 204 12.43 -0.28 -11.19
N GLY A 205 11.21 -0.74 -11.48
CA GLY A 205 10.80 -2.13 -11.29
C GLY A 205 11.59 -3.09 -12.17
N LEU A 206 11.72 -2.79 -13.46
CA LEU A 206 12.55 -3.57 -14.40
C LEU A 206 14.03 -3.56 -13.98
N ALA A 207 14.57 -2.40 -13.60
CA ALA A 207 15.95 -2.30 -13.13
C ALA A 207 16.17 -3.14 -11.86
N SER A 208 15.22 -3.16 -10.93
CA SER A 208 15.26 -4.00 -9.73
C SER A 208 15.32 -5.49 -10.08
N GLU A 209 14.56 -5.93 -11.08
CA GLU A 209 14.54 -7.31 -11.55
C GLU A 209 15.85 -7.69 -12.28
N LEU A 210 16.28 -6.86 -13.23
CA LEU A 210 17.46 -7.05 -14.07
C LEU A 210 18.76 -7.00 -13.26
N LEU A 211 18.87 -6.06 -12.31
CA LEU A 211 20.08 -5.89 -11.49
C LEU A 211 20.13 -6.83 -10.28
N ASN A 212 19.15 -7.73 -10.10
CA ASN A 212 19.06 -8.61 -8.92
C ASN A 212 19.00 -7.85 -7.56
N ARG A 213 18.63 -6.56 -7.57
CA ARG A 213 18.58 -5.74 -6.36
C ARG A 213 17.14 -5.60 -5.92
N LYS A 214 16.78 -6.18 -4.78
CA LYS A 214 15.42 -6.14 -4.22
C LYS A 214 14.34 -6.59 -5.20
N ARG A 215 14.57 -7.69 -5.96
CA ARG A 215 13.67 -8.20 -7.01
C ARG A 215 12.21 -8.29 -6.59
N HIS A 216 11.95 -8.58 -5.33
CA HIS A 216 10.60 -8.68 -4.78
C HIS A 216 9.85 -7.33 -4.69
N PHE A 217 10.53 -6.19 -4.86
CA PHE A 217 9.91 -4.87 -5.02
C PHE A 217 9.47 -4.59 -6.45
N ALA A 218 9.98 -5.35 -7.44
CA ALA A 218 9.67 -5.15 -8.85
C ALA A 218 8.15 -5.17 -9.10
N PHE A 219 7.44 -6.13 -8.51
CA PHE A 219 5.98 -6.20 -8.63
C PHE A 219 5.28 -4.93 -8.15
N THR A 220 5.70 -4.36 -7.02
CA THR A 220 5.12 -3.14 -6.46
C THR A 220 5.37 -1.93 -7.36
N TYR A 221 6.60 -1.78 -7.85
CA TYR A 221 6.98 -0.73 -8.80
C TYR A 221 6.24 -0.84 -10.12
N LEU A 222 6.19 -2.04 -10.70
CA LEU A 222 5.53 -2.31 -11.98
C LEU A 222 4.02 -2.09 -11.87
N SER A 223 3.39 -2.61 -10.82
CA SER A 223 1.94 -2.50 -10.63
C SER A 223 1.51 -1.04 -10.44
N LEU A 224 2.11 -0.32 -9.48
CA LEU A 224 1.74 1.07 -9.22
C LEU A 224 2.16 1.99 -10.36
N GLY A 225 3.38 1.81 -10.90
CA GLY A 225 3.87 2.58 -12.04
C GLY A 225 3.02 2.42 -13.29
N SER A 226 2.60 1.19 -13.62
CA SER A 226 1.75 0.93 -14.79
C SER A 226 0.36 1.54 -14.62
N ASN A 227 -0.24 1.47 -13.42
CA ASN A 227 -1.53 2.10 -13.16
C ASN A 227 -1.46 3.63 -13.31
N VAL A 228 -0.43 4.27 -12.75
CA VAL A 228 -0.21 5.71 -12.89
C VAL A 228 0.05 6.10 -14.34
N ALA A 229 0.90 5.35 -15.06
CA ALA A 229 1.18 5.59 -16.47
C ALA A 229 -0.07 5.44 -17.35
N LEU A 230 -0.87 4.40 -17.11
CA LEU A 230 -2.12 4.15 -17.84
C LEU A 230 -3.11 5.29 -17.63
N LEU A 231 -3.32 5.69 -16.37
CA LEU A 231 -4.23 6.77 -16.01
C LEU A 231 -3.80 8.10 -16.66
N ALA A 232 -2.50 8.41 -16.62
CA ALA A 232 -1.94 9.60 -17.26
C ALA A 232 -2.05 9.53 -18.79
N ALA A 233 -1.75 8.38 -19.40
CA ALA A 233 -1.86 8.19 -20.85
C ALA A 233 -3.31 8.32 -21.33
N MET A 234 -4.28 7.77 -20.58
CA MET A 234 -5.70 7.97 -20.87
C MET A 234 -6.06 9.46 -20.82
N ASN A 235 -5.62 10.18 -19.79
CA ASN A 235 -5.90 11.62 -19.70
C ASN A 235 -5.33 12.39 -20.90
N LEU A 236 -4.06 12.16 -21.26
CA LEU A 236 -3.42 12.80 -22.43
C LEU A 236 -4.16 12.48 -23.74
N LEU A 237 -4.58 11.23 -23.94
CA LEU A 237 -5.26 10.81 -25.17
C LEU A 237 -6.57 11.58 -25.36
N PHE A 238 -7.36 11.70 -24.30
CA PHE A 238 -8.65 12.38 -24.38
C PHE A 238 -8.53 13.92 -24.34
N ASP A 239 -7.46 14.46 -23.75
CA ASP A 239 -7.18 15.91 -23.76
C ASP A 239 -6.82 16.39 -25.18
N ALA A 240 -6.00 15.61 -25.88
CA ALA A 240 -5.66 15.83 -27.29
C ALA A 240 -6.88 15.79 -28.23
N GLY A 241 -7.99 15.16 -27.80
CA GLY A 241 -9.26 15.13 -28.54
C GLY A 241 -10.08 16.42 -28.48
N LYS A 242 -9.78 17.36 -27.56
CA LYS A 242 -10.56 18.58 -27.33
C LYS A 242 -10.07 19.83 -28.07
N GLY A 243 -8.90 19.80 -28.73
CA GLY A 243 -8.48 20.90 -29.61
C GLY A 243 -7.01 20.92 -29.99
N GLN A 244 -6.75 20.73 -31.29
CA GLN A 244 -5.49 20.86 -32.04
C GLN A 244 -4.48 19.70 -31.94
N GLY A 245 -4.33 18.97 -33.06
CA GLY A 245 -2.99 18.56 -33.51
C GLY A 245 -2.63 17.08 -33.55
N PHE A 246 -3.56 16.14 -33.77
CA PHE A 246 -3.21 14.74 -34.12
C PHE A 246 -2.72 14.58 -35.58
N GLY A 247 -1.93 15.53 -36.09
CA GLY A 247 -1.33 15.46 -37.42
C GLY A 247 0.02 14.74 -37.47
N TRP A 248 0.70 14.58 -36.32
CA TRP A 248 2.12 14.18 -36.30
C TRP A 248 2.38 12.75 -35.82
N LEU A 249 1.38 12.08 -35.23
CA LEU A 249 1.52 10.71 -34.70
C LEU A 249 1.07 9.60 -35.66
N LEU A 250 0.61 9.95 -36.87
CA LEU A 250 0.22 8.99 -37.92
C LEU A 250 1.23 8.89 -39.08
N LEU A 251 2.42 9.48 -38.95
CA LEU A 251 3.48 9.46 -39.97
C LEU A 251 4.84 8.91 -39.47
N VAL A 252 4.82 8.00 -38.50
CA VAL A 252 5.94 7.09 -38.17
C VAL A 252 5.35 5.71 -37.90
#